data_AF-D0MTY7-F1
#
_entry.id   AF-D0MTY7-F1
#
_cell.length_a   1.000
_cell.length_b   1.000
_cell.length_c   1.000
_cell.angle_alpha   90.00
_cell.angle_beta   90.00
_cell.angle_gamma   90.00
#
_symmetry.space_group_name_H-M   'P 1'
#
loop_
_entity.id
_entity.type
_entity.pdbx_description
1 polymer ?
#
loop_
_entity_poly.entity_id
_entity_poly.type
_entity_poly.pdbx_seq_one_letter_code
_entity_poly.pdbx_strand_id
1 'polypeptide(L)'
;MEVVWEKFSPSTKKQAVKTDGIWSVEDPQFSEWAKLLQFKVKTRIVVSTKSAQAWNQWLVANKGATVTLMVYEYGMVIATAKDRDDFMKAPPPSYISNLLDPAESRFEEHLNGVALSSSVALDCVNASIGDCQQLRRYLESAGRYLDDQEQRLVAREAIIEGIIRNLVSPSPSTIIDPMPLIEDIEDTEHAE
;
A
#
# COMPACT_ATOMS: atom_id res chain seq x y z
N MET A 1 -37.58 -30.09 -3.96
CA MET A 1 -37.77 -28.79 -3.27
C MET A 1 -36.44 -28.11 -2.99
N GLU A 2 -35.42 -28.87 -2.56
CA GLU A 2 -34.04 -28.39 -2.37
C GLU A 2 -33.48 -27.57 -3.54
N VAL A 3 -33.56 -28.07 -4.77
CA VAL A 3 -33.13 -27.32 -5.97
C VAL A 3 -33.86 -25.98 -6.16
N VAL A 4 -35.14 -25.91 -5.79
CA VAL A 4 -35.90 -24.64 -5.85
C VAL A 4 -35.41 -23.71 -4.75
N TRP A 5 -35.19 -24.23 -3.55
CA TRP A 5 -34.64 -23.47 -2.45
C TRP A 5 -33.27 -22.88 -2.78
N GLU A 6 -32.31 -23.66 -3.24
CA GLU A 6 -30.96 -23.18 -3.59
C GLU A 6 -31.00 -22.05 -4.63
N LYS A 7 -31.91 -22.14 -5.59
CA LYS A 7 -32.04 -21.15 -6.65
C LYS A 7 -32.64 -19.83 -6.17
N PHE A 8 -33.55 -19.87 -5.20
CA PHE A 8 -34.35 -18.70 -4.81
C PHE A 8 -34.07 -18.19 -3.38
N SER A 9 -33.30 -18.92 -2.56
CA SER A 9 -32.88 -18.47 -1.24
C SER A 9 -32.06 -17.17 -1.28
N PRO A 10 -31.22 -16.87 -2.29
CA PRO A 10 -30.52 -15.58 -2.35
C PRO A 10 -31.45 -14.37 -2.52
N SER A 11 -32.70 -14.58 -2.96
CA SER A 11 -33.72 -13.53 -3.09
C SER A 11 -34.49 -13.27 -1.80
N THR A 12 -34.30 -14.11 -0.78
CA THR A 12 -34.81 -13.87 0.58
C THR A 12 -33.76 -13.09 1.37
N LYS A 13 -34.14 -12.04 2.10
CA LYS A 13 -33.17 -11.26 2.88
C LYS A 13 -32.82 -12.00 4.16
N LYS A 14 -33.82 -12.22 5.03
CA LYS A 14 -33.73 -12.95 6.30
C LYS A 14 -35.10 -13.51 6.66
N GLN A 15 -35.19 -14.37 7.66
CA GLN A 15 -36.48 -14.84 8.18
C GLN A 15 -36.88 -14.00 9.40
N ALA A 16 -38.04 -13.34 9.33
CA ALA A 16 -38.60 -12.66 10.50
C ALA A 16 -39.14 -13.68 11.50
N VAL A 17 -38.72 -13.54 12.76
CA VAL A 17 -39.15 -14.37 13.88
C VAL A 17 -39.68 -13.46 14.97
N LYS A 18 -40.75 -13.90 15.63
CA LYS A 18 -41.36 -13.17 16.75
C LYS A 18 -41.31 -14.06 17.98
N THR A 19 -40.43 -13.71 18.91
CA THR A 19 -40.23 -14.43 20.18
C THR A 19 -40.58 -13.48 21.32
N ASP A 20 -41.50 -13.89 22.19
CA ASP A 20 -41.96 -13.08 23.34
C ASP A 20 -42.41 -11.65 22.98
N GLY A 21 -42.99 -11.49 21.79
CA GLY A 21 -43.47 -10.20 21.28
C GLY A 21 -42.42 -9.30 20.65
N ILE A 22 -41.14 -9.71 20.68
CA ILE A 22 -40.01 -8.99 20.07
C ILE A 22 -39.73 -9.56 18.68
N TRP A 23 -39.58 -8.66 17.70
CA TRP A 23 -39.18 -9.02 16.35
C TRP A 23 -37.67 -9.21 16.26
N SER A 24 -37.25 -10.33 15.66
CA SER A 24 -35.87 -10.65 15.34
C SER A 24 -35.73 -11.16 13.91
N VAL A 25 -34.49 -11.30 13.45
CA VAL A 25 -34.15 -11.85 12.14
C VAL A 25 -33.22 -13.03 12.29
N GLU A 26 -33.56 -14.13 11.62
CA GLU A 26 -32.75 -15.35 11.57
C GLU A 26 -32.27 -15.60 10.13
N ASP A 27 -31.19 -16.37 10.00
CA ASP A 27 -30.70 -16.75 8.68
C ASP A 27 -31.56 -17.88 8.10
N PRO A 28 -32.06 -17.74 6.87
CA PRO A 28 -33.05 -18.63 6.28
C PRO A 28 -32.49 -20.05 6.12
N GLN A 29 -33.16 -21.04 6.73
CA GLN A 29 -32.76 -22.45 6.66
C GLN A 29 -33.66 -23.25 5.71
N PHE A 30 -33.08 -24.24 5.03
CA PHE A 30 -33.86 -25.11 4.13
C PHE A 30 -34.98 -25.83 4.88
N SER A 31 -34.79 -26.26 6.13
CA SER A 31 -35.84 -26.90 6.94
C SER A 31 -37.11 -26.06 7.07
N GLU A 32 -36.99 -24.74 6.95
CA GLU A 32 -38.05 -23.75 7.10
C GLU A 32 -38.45 -23.09 5.77
N TRP A 33 -38.05 -23.67 4.63
CA TRP A 33 -38.29 -23.11 3.29
C TRP A 33 -39.77 -22.78 3.03
N ALA A 34 -40.69 -23.54 3.62
CA ALA A 34 -42.13 -23.36 3.48
C ALA A 34 -42.67 -22.08 4.12
N LYS A 35 -41.92 -21.45 5.03
CA LYS A 35 -42.24 -20.14 5.63
C LYS A 35 -41.81 -18.97 4.75
N LEU A 36 -40.95 -19.23 3.76
CA LEU A 36 -40.31 -18.21 2.92
C LEU A 36 -40.75 -18.28 1.46
N LEU A 37 -41.15 -19.48 1.01
CA LEU A 37 -41.55 -19.75 -0.36
C LEU A 37 -42.93 -20.41 -0.39
N GLN A 38 -43.78 -19.94 -1.29
CA GLN A 38 -45.11 -20.51 -1.48
C GLN A 38 -45.45 -20.64 -2.97
N PHE A 39 -45.96 -21.81 -3.36
CA PHE A 39 -46.43 -22.03 -4.71
C PHE A 39 -47.91 -21.67 -4.82
N LYS A 40 -48.27 -21.06 -5.94
CA LYS A 40 -49.63 -20.72 -6.30
C LYS A 40 -49.93 -21.21 -7.71
N VAL A 41 -51.06 -21.89 -7.86
CA VAL A 41 -51.56 -22.30 -9.17
C VAL A 41 -52.94 -21.70 -9.35
N LYS A 42 -53.11 -20.91 -10.41
CA LYS A 42 -54.30 -20.08 -10.64
C LYS A 42 -54.58 -19.21 -9.40
N THR A 43 -55.67 -19.48 -8.68
CA THR A 43 -56.07 -18.76 -7.46
C THR A 43 -55.78 -19.54 -6.17
N ARG A 44 -55.27 -20.78 -6.25
CA ARG A 44 -55.10 -21.65 -5.08
C ARG A 44 -53.65 -21.71 -4.63
N ILE A 45 -53.45 -21.50 -3.33
CA ILE A 45 -52.18 -21.70 -2.64
C ILE A 45 -51.94 -23.21 -2.50
N VAL A 46 -50.72 -23.65 -2.79
CA VAL A 46 -50.29 -25.04 -2.64
C VAL A 46 -49.79 -25.25 -1.22
N VAL A 47 -50.34 -26.27 -0.56
CA VAL A 47 -49.87 -26.69 0.77
C VAL A 47 -48.43 -27.20 0.67
N SER A 48 -47.50 -26.56 1.36
CA SER A 48 -46.07 -26.88 1.30
C SER A 48 -45.65 -28.09 2.14
N THR A 49 -46.51 -28.56 3.06
CA THR A 49 -46.28 -29.71 3.97
C THR A 49 -46.59 -31.08 3.36
N LYS A 50 -46.60 -31.19 2.03
CA LYS A 50 -46.87 -32.45 1.32
C LYS A 50 -45.72 -33.44 1.49
N SER A 51 -46.06 -34.73 1.57
CA SER A 51 -45.08 -35.81 1.40
C SER A 51 -44.49 -35.82 -0.01
N ALA A 52 -43.34 -36.47 -0.20
CA ALA A 52 -42.71 -36.61 -1.51
C ALA A 52 -43.66 -37.24 -2.56
N GLN A 53 -44.45 -38.24 -2.15
CA GLN A 53 -45.45 -38.86 -3.02
C GLN A 53 -46.56 -37.89 -3.44
N ALA A 54 -47.06 -37.09 -2.49
CA ALA A 54 -48.07 -36.06 -2.78
C ALA A 54 -47.52 -34.94 -3.67
N TRP A 55 -46.23 -34.60 -3.55
CA TRP A 55 -45.54 -33.70 -4.48
C TRP A 55 -45.46 -34.26 -5.90
N ASN A 56 -45.10 -35.53 -6.05
CA ASN A 56 -45.02 -36.18 -7.36
C ASN A 56 -46.40 -36.25 -8.05
N GLN A 57 -47.44 -36.64 -7.32
CA GLN A 57 -48.82 -36.63 -7.83
C GLN A 57 -49.27 -35.23 -8.25
N TRP A 58 -48.92 -34.21 -7.45
CA TRP A 58 -49.24 -32.82 -7.76
C TRP A 58 -48.50 -32.32 -9.02
N LEU A 59 -47.22 -32.67 -9.21
CA LEU A 59 -46.46 -32.32 -10.40
C LEU A 59 -47.06 -32.94 -11.67
N VAL A 60 -47.47 -34.21 -11.61
CA VAL A 60 -48.14 -34.89 -12.72
C VAL A 60 -49.48 -34.22 -13.05
N ALA A 61 -50.28 -33.90 -12.03
CA ALA A 61 -51.59 -33.27 -12.20
C ALA A 61 -51.52 -31.82 -12.73
N ASN A 62 -50.40 -31.12 -12.50
CA ASN A 62 -50.19 -29.73 -12.95
C ASN A 62 -49.20 -29.64 -14.12
N LYS A 63 -48.93 -30.75 -14.81
CA LYS A 63 -48.04 -30.77 -15.97
C LYS A 63 -48.58 -29.84 -17.06
N GLY A 64 -47.75 -28.88 -17.48
CA GLY A 64 -48.12 -27.86 -18.47
C GLY A 64 -48.89 -26.66 -17.91
N ALA A 65 -49.18 -26.62 -16.61
CA ALA A 65 -49.77 -25.46 -15.96
C ALA A 65 -48.69 -24.47 -15.50
N THR A 66 -48.96 -23.16 -15.61
CA THR A 66 -48.09 -22.13 -15.04
C THR A 66 -48.23 -22.10 -13.52
N VAL A 67 -47.11 -22.29 -12.82
CA VAL A 67 -47.02 -22.21 -11.36
C VAL A 67 -46.30 -20.91 -11.00
N THR A 68 -46.91 -20.09 -10.16
CA THR A 68 -46.27 -18.90 -9.59
C THR A 68 -45.56 -19.28 -8.30
N LEU A 69 -44.27 -18.98 -8.23
CA LEU A 69 -43.50 -19.03 -6.98
C LEU A 69 -43.54 -17.64 -6.33
N MET A 70 -44.06 -17.56 -5.12
CA MET A 70 -44.01 -16.36 -4.30
C MET A 70 -42.80 -16.48 -3.36
N VAL A 71 -41.90 -15.51 -3.43
CA VAL A 71 -40.70 -15.41 -2.58
C VAL A 71 -40.92 -14.26 -1.61
N TYR A 72 -40.98 -14.57 -0.32
CA TYR A 72 -41.19 -13.56 0.73
C TYR A 72 -39.83 -13.09 1.26
N GLU A 73 -39.61 -11.77 1.21
CA GLU A 73 -38.35 -11.13 1.63
C GLU A 73 -37.98 -11.42 3.10
N TYR A 74 -39.00 -11.46 3.97
CA TYR A 74 -38.88 -11.70 5.41
C TYR A 74 -39.68 -12.91 5.90
N GLY A 75 -40.22 -13.71 4.97
CA GLY A 75 -41.13 -14.81 5.29
C GLY A 75 -42.57 -14.39 5.60
N MET A 76 -43.41 -15.40 5.81
CA MET A 76 -44.86 -15.24 5.95
C MET A 76 -45.34 -14.86 7.37
N VAL A 77 -44.44 -14.79 8.35
CA VAL A 77 -44.79 -14.47 9.75
C VAL A 77 -45.28 -13.01 9.88
N ILE A 78 -44.85 -12.13 8.95
CA ILE A 78 -45.37 -10.77 8.84
C ILE A 78 -46.69 -10.80 8.06
N ALA A 79 -47.80 -11.04 8.77
CA ALA A 79 -49.11 -11.25 8.16
C ALA A 79 -49.90 -9.94 7.92
N THR A 80 -49.62 -8.88 8.67
CA THR A 80 -50.37 -7.62 8.62
C THR A 80 -49.48 -6.41 8.36
N ALA A 81 -50.06 -5.32 7.86
CA ALA A 81 -49.35 -4.05 7.71
C ALA A 81 -48.82 -3.54 9.07
N LYS A 82 -49.58 -3.77 10.15
CA LYS A 82 -49.15 -3.45 11.51
C LYS A 82 -47.92 -4.27 11.93
N ASP A 83 -47.93 -5.58 11.70
CA ASP A 83 -46.78 -6.44 12.01
C ASP A 83 -45.53 -6.02 11.23
N ARG A 84 -45.70 -5.59 9.98
CA ARG A 84 -44.61 -5.06 9.16
C ARG A 84 -44.06 -3.77 9.75
N ASP A 85 -44.93 -2.84 10.10
CA ASP A 85 -44.52 -1.55 10.65
C ASP A 85 -43.86 -1.72 12.03
N ASP A 86 -44.36 -2.65 12.86
CA ASP A 86 -43.76 -3.03 14.14
C ASP A 86 -42.40 -3.73 13.95
N PHE A 87 -42.27 -4.59 12.93
CA PHE A 87 -41.00 -5.23 12.56
C PHE A 87 -39.96 -4.21 12.09
N MET A 88 -40.36 -3.23 11.27
CA MET A 88 -39.46 -2.20 10.74
C MET A 88 -39.07 -1.16 11.81
N LYS A 89 -39.85 -1.02 12.89
CA LYS A 89 -39.54 -0.17 14.05
C LYS A 89 -38.69 -0.88 15.10
N ALA A 90 -38.51 -2.20 15.00
CA ALA A 90 -37.65 -2.93 15.91
C ALA A 90 -36.22 -2.37 15.81
N PRO A 91 -35.50 -2.25 16.94
CA PRO A 91 -34.14 -1.73 16.93
C PRO A 91 -33.29 -2.55 15.96
N PRO A 92 -32.41 -1.90 15.18
CA PRO A 92 -31.56 -2.62 14.24
C PRO A 92 -30.75 -3.68 14.99
N PRO A 93 -30.49 -4.84 14.37
CA PRO A 93 -29.69 -5.90 14.98
C PRO A 93 -28.38 -5.35 15.56
N SER A 94 -27.93 -5.90 16.69
CA SER A 94 -26.79 -5.40 17.47
C SER A 94 -25.50 -5.18 16.67
N TYR A 95 -25.28 -5.91 15.57
CA TYR A 95 -24.12 -5.70 14.70
C TYR A 95 -24.18 -4.37 13.92
N ILE A 96 -25.38 -3.85 13.65
CA ILE A 96 -25.60 -2.52 13.04
C ILE A 96 -25.47 -1.43 14.10
N SER A 97 -25.84 -1.70 15.35
CA SER A 97 -25.69 -0.73 16.45
C SER A 97 -24.24 -0.27 16.63
N ASN A 98 -23.27 -1.16 16.44
CA ASN A 98 -21.83 -0.83 16.49
C ASN A 98 -21.33 0.02 15.30
N LEU A 99 -22.11 0.10 14.22
CA LEU A 99 -21.85 0.94 13.05
C LEU A 99 -22.50 2.33 13.19
N LEU A 100 -23.50 2.46 14.07
CA LEU A 100 -24.21 3.69 14.37
C LEU A 100 -23.65 4.42 15.62
N ASP A 101 -22.68 3.81 16.29
CA ASP A 101 -21.84 4.45 17.31
C ASP A 101 -21.14 5.68 16.68
N PRO A 102 -20.95 6.80 17.39
CA PRO A 102 -20.78 8.11 16.79
C PRO A 102 -19.55 8.12 15.87
N ALA A 103 -19.83 8.16 14.56
CA ALA A 103 -18.83 8.21 13.49
C ALA A 103 -17.82 9.36 13.67
N GLU A 104 -18.18 10.39 14.44
CA GLU A 104 -17.37 11.55 14.77
C GLU A 104 -16.11 11.18 15.58
N SER A 105 -16.22 10.29 16.57
CA SER A 105 -15.07 9.90 17.41
C SER A 105 -14.04 9.09 16.62
N ARG A 106 -14.47 8.16 15.76
CA ARG A 106 -13.55 7.37 14.92
C ARG A 106 -12.93 8.20 13.80
N PHE A 107 -13.66 9.18 13.27
CA PHE A 107 -13.16 10.09 12.25
C PHE A 107 -12.10 11.05 12.83
N GLU A 108 -12.34 11.61 14.01
CA GLU A 108 -11.35 12.45 14.70
C GLU A 108 -10.09 11.67 15.08
N GLU A 109 -10.22 10.45 15.62
CA GLU A 109 -9.08 9.57 15.90
C GLU A 109 -8.26 9.28 14.63
N HIS A 110 -8.93 8.99 13.52
CA HIS A 110 -8.27 8.76 12.25
C HIS A 110 -7.54 10.00 11.74
N LEU A 111 -8.17 11.18 11.77
CA LEU A 111 -7.53 12.44 11.38
C LEU A 111 -6.31 12.75 12.25
N ASN A 112 -6.42 12.54 13.57
CA ASN A 112 -5.30 12.70 14.49
C ASN A 112 -4.15 11.74 14.16
N GLY A 113 -4.46 10.48 13.82
CA GLY A 113 -3.47 9.50 13.37
C GLY A 113 -2.78 9.91 12.05
N VAL A 114 -3.56 10.41 11.08
CA VAL A 114 -3.02 10.90 9.80
C VAL A 114 -2.14 12.13 10.03
N ALA A 115 -2.57 13.08 10.85
CA ALA A 115 -1.78 14.28 11.17
C ALA A 115 -0.46 13.93 11.84
N LEU A 116 -0.48 13.03 12.84
CA LEU A 116 0.71 12.58 13.54
C LEU A 116 1.68 11.86 12.58
N SER A 117 1.17 10.90 11.79
CA SER A 117 1.99 10.16 10.83
C SER A 117 2.59 11.08 9.76
N SER A 118 1.85 12.09 9.29
CA SER A 118 2.35 13.08 8.33
C SER A 118 3.46 13.94 8.92
N SER A 119 3.34 14.33 10.20
CA SER A 119 4.40 15.07 10.90
C SER A 119 5.68 14.25 11.02
N VAL A 120 5.59 12.98 11.43
CA VAL A 120 6.75 12.10 11.55
C VAL A 120 7.41 11.87 10.19
N ALA A 121 6.61 11.64 9.14
CA ALA A 121 7.15 11.48 7.78
C ALA A 121 7.89 12.75 7.32
N LEU A 122 7.36 13.93 7.61
CA LEU A 122 8.02 15.21 7.32
C LEU A 122 9.35 15.36 8.07
N ASP A 123 9.38 15.00 9.36
CA ASP A 123 10.61 15.03 10.15
C ASP A 123 11.69 14.09 9.59
N CYS A 124 11.31 12.89 9.15
CA CYS A 124 12.23 11.96 8.48
C CYS A 124 12.80 12.52 7.18
N VAL A 125 11.96 13.18 6.36
CA VAL A 125 12.40 13.82 5.12
C VAL A 125 13.36 14.98 5.43
N ASN A 126 13.03 15.82 6.40
CA ASN A 126 13.88 16.94 6.81
C ASN A 126 15.25 16.46 7.33
N ALA A 127 15.28 15.40 8.14
CA ALA A 127 16.53 14.79 8.59
C ALA A 127 17.37 14.28 7.41
N SER A 128 16.75 13.56 6.47
CA SER A 128 17.42 13.03 5.28
C SER A 128 17.98 14.14 4.38
N ILE A 129 17.26 15.26 4.25
CA ILE A 129 17.74 16.46 3.55
C ILE A 129 18.99 17.01 4.27
N GLY A 130 18.97 17.08 5.60
CA GLY A 130 20.12 17.49 6.41
C GLY A 130 21.34 16.61 6.17
N ASP A 131 21.16 15.29 6.15
CA ASP A 131 22.23 14.32 5.89
C ASP A 131 22.82 14.49 4.48
N CYS A 132 21.97 14.69 3.47
CA CYS A 132 22.42 14.96 2.11
C CYS A 132 23.25 16.25 2.01
N GLN A 133 22.85 17.30 2.73
CA GLN A 133 23.61 18.56 2.80
C GLN A 133 24.95 18.38 3.50
N GLN A 134 25.00 17.56 4.55
CA GLN A 134 26.25 17.23 5.24
C GLN A 134 27.21 16.45 4.31
N LEU A 135 26.70 15.45 3.59
CA LEU A 135 27.50 14.67 2.63
C LEU A 135 28.07 15.55 1.52
N ARG A 136 27.27 16.48 0.99
CA ARG A 136 27.74 17.45 -0.02
C ARG A 136 28.92 18.27 0.50
N ARG A 137 28.83 18.80 1.73
CA ARG A 137 29.93 19.55 2.36
C ARG A 137 31.19 18.71 2.53
N TYR A 138 31.06 17.42 2.87
CA TYR A 138 32.21 16.51 2.91
C TYR A 138 32.86 16.32 1.55
N LEU A 139 32.07 16.09 0.49
CA LEU A 139 32.58 15.93 -0.87
C LEU A 139 33.31 17.19 -1.36
N GLU A 140 32.76 18.37 -1.08
CA GLU A 140 33.44 19.65 -1.38
C GLU A 140 34.77 19.79 -0.65
N SER A 141 34.83 19.38 0.62
CA SER A 141 36.08 19.42 1.39
C SER A 141 37.14 18.45 0.85
N ALA A 142 36.72 17.25 0.44
CA ALA A 142 37.60 16.27 -0.17
C ALA A 142 38.12 16.73 -1.54
N GLY A 143 37.26 17.35 -2.34
CA GLY A 143 37.65 17.98 -3.61
C GLY A 143 38.75 19.02 -3.42
N ARG A 144 38.54 19.98 -2.50
CA ARG A 144 39.57 20.99 -2.17
C ARG A 144 40.89 20.38 -1.70
N TYR A 145 40.84 19.28 -0.96
CA TYR A 145 42.05 18.59 -0.52
C TYR A 145 42.81 17.97 -1.70
N LEU A 146 42.11 17.32 -2.63
CA LEU A 146 42.72 16.77 -3.83
C LEU A 146 43.34 17.86 -4.71
N ASP A 147 42.64 18.98 -4.88
CA ASP A 147 43.15 20.14 -5.64
C ASP A 147 44.47 20.67 -5.02
N ASP A 148 44.56 20.77 -3.69
CA ASP A 148 45.80 21.16 -2.99
C ASP A 148 46.93 20.14 -3.22
N GLN A 149 46.63 18.85 -3.17
CA GLN A 149 47.63 17.81 -3.42
C GLN A 149 48.13 17.85 -4.86
N GLU A 150 47.24 18.03 -5.84
CA GLU A 150 47.60 18.15 -7.25
C GLU A 150 48.52 19.36 -7.47
N GLN A 151 48.16 20.54 -6.93
CA GLN A 151 49.01 21.73 -7.03
C GLN A 151 50.40 21.52 -6.43
N ARG A 152 50.50 20.82 -5.29
CA ARG A 152 51.78 20.51 -4.65
C ARG A 152 52.62 19.55 -5.48
N LEU A 153 51.99 18.59 -6.17
CA LEU A 153 52.68 17.67 -7.07
C LEU A 153 53.18 18.40 -8.32
N VAL A 154 52.35 19.23 -8.95
CA VAL A 154 52.74 20.08 -10.09
C VAL A 154 53.93 20.98 -9.72
N ALA A 155 53.91 21.60 -8.54
CA ALA A 155 55.02 22.42 -8.07
C ALA A 155 56.32 21.59 -7.90
N ARG A 156 56.22 20.37 -7.36
CA ARG A 156 57.37 19.46 -7.21
C ARG A 156 57.90 18.99 -8.55
N GLU A 157 57.02 18.67 -9.50
CA GLU A 157 57.38 18.31 -10.87
C GLU A 157 58.19 19.42 -11.52
N ALA A 158 57.70 20.66 -11.49
CA ALA A 158 58.39 21.82 -12.05
C ALA A 158 59.79 22.03 -11.45
N ILE A 159 59.96 21.81 -10.14
CA ILE A 159 61.26 21.85 -9.48
C ILE A 159 62.19 20.76 -10.01
N ILE A 160 61.72 19.52 -10.12
CA ILE A 160 62.52 18.38 -10.60
C ILE A 160 62.93 18.59 -12.06
N GLU A 161 62.02 19.03 -12.92
CA GLU A 161 62.36 19.36 -14.31
C GLU A 161 63.43 20.45 -14.39
N GLY A 162 63.37 21.45 -13.50
CA GLY A 162 64.40 22.49 -13.40
C GLY A 162 65.77 21.91 -13.06
N ILE A 163 65.84 20.97 -12.11
CA ILE A 163 67.08 20.26 -11.76
C ILE A 163 67.61 19.48 -12.96
N ILE A 164 66.75 18.74 -13.67
CA ILE A 164 67.14 17.96 -14.85
C ILE A 164 67.75 18.87 -15.93
N ARG A 165 67.11 20.01 -16.21
CA ARG A 165 67.62 21.00 -17.18
C ARG A 165 69.02 21.50 -16.81
N ASN A 166 69.32 21.67 -15.52
CA ASN A 166 70.63 22.12 -15.04
C ASN A 166 71.71 21.03 -15.02
N LEU A 167 71.32 19.75 -14.97
CA LEU A 167 72.27 18.63 -14.96
C LEU A 167 72.83 18.29 -16.35
N VAL A 168 72.16 18.72 -17.43
CA VAL A 168 72.64 18.49 -18.79
C VAL A 168 73.90 19.35 -19.03
N SER A 169 75.06 18.71 -19.06
CA SER A 169 76.32 19.38 -19.37
C SER A 169 76.31 19.90 -20.82
N PRO A 170 76.89 21.08 -21.09
CA PRO A 170 77.07 21.54 -22.47
C PRO A 170 77.89 20.51 -23.25
N SER A 171 77.60 20.39 -24.56
CA SER A 171 78.34 19.48 -25.43
C SER A 171 79.85 19.78 -25.33
N PRO A 172 80.73 18.76 -25.29
CA PRO A 172 82.18 18.96 -25.31
C PRO A 172 82.65 19.86 -26.46
N SER A 173 81.92 19.85 -27.59
CA SER A 173 82.19 20.72 -28.75
C SER A 173 81.97 22.23 -28.51
N THR A 174 81.32 22.60 -27.41
CA THR A 174 81.04 23.99 -27.02
C THR A 174 81.97 24.50 -25.91
N ILE A 175 82.80 23.64 -25.35
CA ILE A 175 83.77 24.00 -24.30
C ILE A 175 85.07 24.40 -25.00
N ILE A 176 85.46 25.66 -24.89
CA ILE A 176 86.75 26.16 -25.40
C ILE A 176 87.84 25.63 -24.47
N ASP A 177 88.86 24.97 -25.04
CA ASP A 177 90.04 24.53 -24.29
C ASP A 177 90.81 25.75 -23.77
N PRO A 178 90.94 25.94 -22.45
CA PRO A 178 91.68 27.06 -21.89
C PRO A 178 93.19 26.83 -21.89
N MET A 179 93.68 25.60 -22.09
CA MET A 179 95.13 25.30 -22.12
C MET A 179 95.96 26.20 -23.04
N PRO A 180 95.54 26.51 -24.29
CA PRO A 180 96.27 27.43 -25.14
C PRO A 180 96.22 28.92 -24.70
N LEU A 181 95.42 29.28 -23.69
CA LEU A 181 95.27 30.66 -23.18
C LEU A 181 95.99 30.89 -21.83
N ILE A 182 96.58 29.85 -21.24
CA ILE A 182 97.31 29.98 -19.97
C ILE A 182 98.73 30.44 -20.28
N GLU A 183 99.06 31.67 -19.91
CA GLU A 183 100.42 32.20 -19.92
C GLU A 183 101.15 31.77 -18.63
N ASP A 184 102.39 31.28 -18.75
CA ASP A 184 103.25 31.00 -17.59
C ASP A 184 103.62 32.32 -16.91
N ILE A 185 103.31 32.43 -15.63
CA ILE A 185 103.68 33.57 -14.79
C ILE A 185 104.94 33.19 -14.03
N GLU A 186 105.95 34.05 -14.10
CA GLU A 186 107.22 33.85 -13.40
C GLU A 186 106.99 33.96 -11.88
N ASP A 187 107.45 32.95 -11.14
CA ASP A 187 107.25 32.82 -9.69
C ASP A 187 108.17 33.79 -8.93
N THR A 188 107.71 35.03 -8.77
CA THR A 188 108.48 36.10 -8.10
C THR A 188 108.32 36.10 -6.57
N GLU A 189 107.41 35.30 -5.99
CA GLU A 189 107.16 35.30 -4.53
C GLU A 189 108.18 34.49 -3.71
N HIS A 190 109.09 33.80 -4.40
CA HIS A 190 110.16 33.00 -3.80
C HIS A 190 111.57 33.51 -4.13
N ALA A 191 111.68 34.72 -4.70
CA ALA A 191 112.95 35.39 -4.94
C ALA A 191 113.28 36.39 -3.80
N GLU A 192 114.03 35.88 -2.81
CA GLU A 192 114.75 36.57 -1.71
C GLU A 192 113.96 37.19 -0.54
#